data_AF-A0A7X6D5W1-F1
#
_entry.id   AF-A0A7X6D5W1-F1
#
_cell.length_a   1.000
_cell.length_b   1.000
_cell.length_c   1.000
_cell.angle_alpha   90.00
_cell.angle_beta   90.00
_cell.angle_gamma   90.00
#
_symmetry.space_group_name_H-M   'P 1'
#
loop_
_entity.id
_entity.type
_entity.pdbx_description
1 polymer ?
#
loop_
_entity_poly.entity_id
_entity_poly.type
_entity_poly.pdbx_seq_one_letter_code
_entity_poly.pdbx_strand_id
1 'polypeptide(L)'
;MDSATLHRVRPDLVHAHTSGWSDAVPDPPLATDYMVQARSGLADALRTDPAEPPRPTLLTVLDSLGGMLGAEAVLAGLLHRAHTGRGSAVESSLLSAARLLSAPGAARGGPPPGGRPDPVRAPDGRWVT
;
A
#
# COMPACT_ATOMS: atom_id res chain seq x y z
N MET A 1 17.61 9.22 6.70
CA MET A 1 17.28 10.31 7.64
C MET A 1 15.79 10.23 7.92
N ASP A 2 15.34 10.45 9.15
CA ASP A 2 13.92 10.36 9.48
C ASP A 2 13.13 11.61 9.03
N SER A 3 11.82 11.43 8.88
CA SER A 3 10.92 12.49 8.41
C SER A 3 10.92 13.71 9.33
N ALA A 4 10.96 13.52 10.65
CA ALA A 4 10.92 14.62 11.62
C ALA A 4 12.17 15.50 11.52
N THR A 5 13.35 14.89 11.37
CA THR A 5 14.60 15.59 11.14
C THR A 5 14.56 16.44 9.87
N LEU A 6 14.02 15.92 8.78
CA LEU A 6 13.95 16.64 7.50
C LEU A 6 12.93 17.79 7.53
N HIS A 7 11.78 17.62 8.18
CA HIS A 7 10.77 18.67 8.31
C HIS A 7 11.23 19.87 9.15
N ARG A 8 12.19 19.70 10.07
CA ARG A 8 12.80 20.84 10.78
C ARG A 8 13.53 21.80 9.83
N VAL A 9 14.06 21.28 8.72
CA VAL A 9 14.80 22.08 7.72
C VAL A 9 13.87 22.55 6.59
N ARG A 10 12.94 21.69 6.17
CA ARG A 10 11.98 21.96 5.09
C ARG A 10 10.56 21.56 5.54
N PRO A 11 9.81 22.46 6.22
CA PRO A 11 8.48 22.15 6.76
C PRO A 11 7.42 21.82 5.70
N ASP A 12 7.66 22.20 4.45
CA ASP A 12 6.82 21.95 3.28
C ASP A 12 7.25 20.70 2.46
N LEU A 13 8.19 19.91 2.98
CA LEU A 13 8.67 18.70 2.31
C LEU A 13 7.58 17.62 2.24
N VAL A 14 7.45 16.96 1.09
CA VAL A 14 6.76 15.67 1.01
C VAL A 14 7.83 14.59 1.15
N HIS A 15 7.87 13.92 2.31
CA HIS A 15 8.84 12.88 2.60
C HIS A 15 8.23 11.50 2.34
N ALA A 16 8.72 10.81 1.32
CA ALA A 16 8.27 9.46 0.97
C ALA A 16 9.19 8.40 1.56
N HIS A 17 8.60 7.37 2.16
CA HIS A 17 9.31 6.18 2.64
C HIS A 17 8.65 4.91 2.09
N THR A 18 9.45 4.03 1.49
CA THR A 18 9.00 2.72 1.02
C THR A 18 9.74 1.64 1.79
N SER A 19 9.00 0.70 2.37
CA SER A 19 9.55 -0.36 3.20
C SER A 19 9.04 -1.75 2.78
N GLY A 20 9.56 -2.79 3.41
CA GLY A 20 9.05 -4.14 3.20
C GLY A 20 7.78 -4.44 3.98
N TRP A 21 7.87 -4.27 5.30
CA TRP A 21 6.88 -4.73 6.26
C TRP A 21 6.07 -3.59 6.89
N SER A 22 6.36 -2.33 6.55
CA SER A 22 5.91 -1.18 7.34
C SER A 22 6.26 -1.39 8.83
N ASP A 23 5.44 -0.91 9.75
CA ASP A 23 5.61 -1.09 11.20
C ASP A 23 4.92 -2.36 11.71
N ALA A 24 4.50 -3.26 10.82
CA ALA A 24 3.66 -4.40 11.18
C ALA A 24 4.43 -5.54 11.87
N VAL A 25 5.76 -5.55 11.79
CA VAL A 25 6.59 -6.65 12.31
C VAL A 25 7.71 -6.06 13.19
N PRO A 26 7.74 -6.38 14.49
CA PRO A 26 8.89 -6.09 15.35
C PRO A 26 10.11 -6.87 14.88
N ASP A 27 11.26 -6.20 14.72
CA ASP A 27 12.50 -6.75 14.15
C ASP A 27 12.27 -7.48 12.82
N PRO A 28 11.86 -6.73 11.77
CA PRO A 28 11.50 -7.34 10.52
C PRO A 28 12.72 -7.97 9.85
N PRO A 29 12.62 -9.20 9.35
CA PRO A 29 13.68 -9.75 8.51
C PRO A 29 13.74 -8.97 7.19
N LEU A 30 14.82 -9.19 6.43
CA LEU A 30 14.94 -8.64 5.08
C LEU A 30 13.66 -8.93 4.28
N ALA A 31 13.10 -7.87 3.70
CA ALA A 31 11.94 -7.99 2.84
C ALA A 31 12.37 -8.09 1.40
N THR A 32 11.88 -9.12 0.73
CA THR A 32 11.90 -9.25 -0.72
C THR A 32 10.48 -9.53 -1.17
N ASP A 33 10.17 -9.24 -2.44
CA ASP A 33 8.85 -9.47 -3.00
C ASP A 33 8.36 -10.90 -2.70
N TYR A 34 9.15 -11.92 -3.03
CA TYR A 34 8.82 -13.33 -2.79
C TYR A 34 8.60 -13.66 -1.31
N MET A 35 9.42 -13.11 -0.40
CA MET A 35 9.25 -13.33 1.03
C MET A 35 7.96 -12.72 1.56
N VAL A 36 7.61 -11.53 1.08
CA VAL A 36 6.37 -10.86 1.49
C VAL A 36 5.16 -11.53 0.85
N GLN A 37 5.22 -11.98 -0.40
CA GLN A 37 4.18 -12.81 -1.02
C GLN A 37 3.91 -14.07 -0.18
N ALA A 38 4.97 -14.77 0.24
CA ALA A 38 4.84 -15.99 1.04
C ALA A 38 4.22 -15.71 2.42
N ARG A 39 4.69 -14.67 3.11
CA ARG A 39 4.32 -14.42 4.52
C ARG A 39 3.04 -13.63 4.70
N SER A 40 2.60 -12.89 3.69
CA SER A 40 1.33 -12.14 3.72
C SER A 40 0.10 -13.02 3.46
N GLY A 41 0.30 -14.28 3.06
CA GLY A 41 -0.77 -15.16 2.59
C GLY A 41 -1.14 -14.97 1.13
N LEU A 42 -0.51 -14.05 0.40
CA LEU A 42 -0.77 -13.85 -1.03
C LEU A 42 -0.41 -15.10 -1.86
N ALA A 43 0.70 -15.78 -1.52
CA ALA A 43 1.08 -17.04 -2.16
C ALA A 43 0.02 -18.15 -1.99
N ASP A 44 -0.75 -18.12 -0.90
CA ASP A 44 -1.86 -19.04 -0.67
C ASP A 44 -3.11 -18.61 -1.45
N ALA A 45 -3.42 -17.31 -1.44
CA ALA A 45 -4.56 -16.76 -2.15
C ALA A 45 -4.50 -16.94 -3.68
N LEU A 46 -3.29 -17.09 -4.25
CA LEU A 46 -3.08 -17.29 -5.69
C LEU A 46 -3.12 -18.77 -6.12
N ARG A 47 -3.34 -19.71 -5.18
CA ARG A 47 -3.42 -21.14 -5.51
C ARG A 47 -4.66 -21.43 -6.34
N THR A 48 -4.46 -22.17 -7.43
CA THR A 48 -5.54 -22.71 -8.26
C THR A 48 -6.04 -24.06 -7.76
N ASP A 49 -5.17 -24.84 -7.12
CA ASP A 49 -5.48 -26.14 -6.52
C ASP A 49 -5.19 -26.12 -5.00
N PRO A 50 -6.22 -26.28 -4.15
CA PRO A 50 -6.07 -26.42 -2.70
C PRO A 50 -5.27 -27.65 -2.24
N ALA A 51 -4.91 -28.58 -3.13
CA ALA A 51 -4.02 -29.70 -2.82
C ALA A 51 -2.53 -29.37 -3.00
N GLU A 52 -2.19 -28.38 -3.83
CA GLU A 52 -0.79 -27.99 -4.08
C GLU A 52 -0.24 -27.05 -3.01
N PRO A 53 1.04 -27.13 -2.61
CA PRO A 53 1.61 -26.20 -1.65
C PRO A 53 1.59 -24.74 -2.18
N PRO A 54 1.37 -23.74 -1.30
CA PRO A 54 1.46 -22.32 -1.67
C PRO A 54 2.84 -21.97 -2.25
N ARG A 55 2.85 -21.20 -3.34
CA ARG A 55 4.08 -20.77 -4.01
C ARG A 55 3.99 -19.29 -4.36
N PRO A 56 4.98 -18.46 -3.97
CA PRO A 56 5.09 -17.10 -4.49
C PRO A 56 5.15 -17.14 -6.03
N THR A 57 4.58 -16.12 -6.66
CA THR A 57 4.78 -15.91 -8.09
C THR A 57 6.25 -15.56 -8.36
N LEU A 58 6.72 -15.82 -9.57
CA LEU A 58 8.05 -15.38 -10.02
C LEU A 58 8.05 -13.93 -10.55
N LEU A 59 6.99 -13.18 -10.26
CA LEU A 59 6.82 -11.79 -10.67
C LEU A 59 7.06 -10.86 -9.48
N THR A 60 7.60 -9.67 -9.75
CA THR A 60 7.81 -8.60 -8.76
C THR A 60 6.53 -7.75 -8.61
N VAL A 61 5.43 -8.42 -8.27
CA VAL A 61 4.09 -7.82 -8.21
C VAL A 61 3.95 -6.83 -7.05
N LEU A 62 4.59 -7.12 -5.91
CA LEU A 62 4.54 -6.27 -4.73
C LEU A 62 5.49 -5.08 -4.85
N ASP A 63 6.63 -5.24 -5.51
CA ASP A 63 7.53 -4.12 -5.83
C ASP A 63 6.81 -3.12 -6.74
N SER A 64 6.15 -3.63 -7.79
CA SER A 64 5.44 -2.79 -8.77
C SER A 64 4.25 -2.08 -8.12
N LEU A 65 3.38 -2.82 -7.43
CA LEU A 65 2.21 -2.25 -6.77
C LEU A 65 2.57 -1.35 -5.58
N GLY A 66 3.57 -1.74 -4.79
CA GLY A 66 4.10 -0.92 -3.71
C GLY A 66 4.67 0.40 -4.22
N GLY A 67 5.38 0.38 -5.35
CA GLY A 67 5.86 1.59 -6.04
C GLY A 67 4.72 2.47 -6.54
N MET A 68 3.68 1.90 -7.14
CA MET A 68 2.49 2.65 -7.58
C MET A 68 1.77 3.32 -6.40
N LEU A 69 1.57 2.59 -5.30
CA LEU A 69 0.98 3.14 -4.08
C LEU A 69 1.84 4.26 -3.49
N GLY A 70 3.17 4.11 -3.51
CA GLY A 70 4.09 5.16 -3.09
C GLY A 70 4.00 6.41 -3.96
N ALA A 71 3.91 6.24 -5.29
CA ALA A 71 3.73 7.35 -6.21
C ALA A 71 2.40 8.08 -5.99
N GLU A 72 1.30 7.34 -5.80
CA GLU A 72 -0.01 7.92 -5.50
C GLU A 72 0.01 8.69 -4.16
N ALA A 73 0.65 8.13 -3.14
CA ALA A 73 0.80 8.79 -1.84
C ALA A 73 1.62 10.09 -1.96
N VAL A 74 2.68 10.10 -2.78
CA VAL A 74 3.45 11.33 -3.08
C VAL A 74 2.58 12.36 -3.78
N LEU A 75 1.79 11.97 -4.79
CA LEU A 75 0.88 12.89 -5.47
C LEU A 75 -0.16 13.48 -4.51
N ALA A 76 -0.73 12.66 -3.63
CA ALA A 76 -1.64 13.11 -2.58
C ALA A 76 -0.97 14.10 -1.62
N GLY A 77 0.28 13.83 -1.22
CA GLY A 77 1.07 14.75 -0.38
C GLY A 77 1.38 16.08 -1.08
N LEU A 78 1.71 16.04 -2.37
CA LEU A 78 1.93 17.23 -3.18
C LEU A 78 0.65 18.06 -3.34
N LEU A 79 -0.50 17.41 -3.56
CA LEU A 79 -1.80 18.07 -3.61
C LEU A 79 -2.17 18.68 -2.26
N HIS A 80 -1.94 17.97 -1.16
CA HIS A 80 -2.14 18.48 0.19
C HIS A 80 -1.30 19.76 0.40
N ARG A 81 -0.01 19.70 0.06
CA ARG A 81 0.89 20.85 0.15
C ARG A 81 0.42 22.02 -0.71
N ALA A 82 -0.07 21.78 -1.92
CA ALA A 82 -0.57 22.84 -2.79
C ALA A 82 -1.77 23.59 -2.17
N HIS A 83 -2.62 22.89 -1.42
CA HIS A 83 -3.79 23.49 -0.77
C HIS A 83 -3.49 24.13 0.59
N THR A 84 -2.53 23.57 1.36
CA THR A 84 -2.31 23.98 2.76
C THR A 84 -1.00 24.70 3.00
N GLY A 85 -0.05 24.62 2.06
CA GLY A 85 1.33 25.06 2.23
C GLY A 85 2.16 24.17 3.17
N ARG A 86 1.62 23.03 3.65
CA ARG A 86 2.27 22.15 4.63
C ARG A 86 2.79 20.87 3.97
N GLY A 87 3.94 20.40 4.44
CA GLY A 87 4.51 19.12 4.06
C GLY A 87 3.76 17.92 4.65
N SER A 88 4.18 16.72 4.26
CA SER A 88 3.60 15.47 4.74
C SER A 88 4.62 14.33 4.68
N ALA A 89 4.56 13.42 5.65
CA ALA A 89 5.19 12.11 5.54
C ALA A 89 4.21 11.15 4.85
N VAL A 90 4.67 10.41 3.85
CA VAL A 90 3.88 9.43 3.11
C VAL A 90 4.64 8.11 3.03
N GLU A 91 3.90 7.01 3.11
CA GLU A 91 4.51 5.69 3.24
C GLU A 91 3.87 4.67 2.31
N SER A 92 4.67 3.72 1.87
CA SER A 92 4.25 2.54 1.11
C SER A 92 5.05 1.33 1.55
N SER A 93 4.54 0.14 1.27
CA SER A 93 5.28 -1.10 1.52
C SER A 93 4.85 -2.28 0.65
N LEU A 94 5.71 -3.28 0.55
CA LEU A 94 5.36 -4.57 -0.05
C LEU A 94 4.17 -5.19 0.69
N LEU A 95 4.13 -5.09 2.02
CA LEU A 95 3.03 -5.63 2.83
C LEU A 95 1.71 -4.90 2.58
N SER A 96 1.72 -3.57 2.43
CA SER A 96 0.51 -2.82 2.06
C SER A 96 0.01 -3.20 0.67
N ALA A 97 0.92 -3.43 -0.29
CA ALA A 97 0.56 -3.91 -1.62
C ALA A 97 -0.07 -5.32 -1.56
N ALA A 98 0.51 -6.22 -0.77
CA ALA A 98 -0.04 -7.57 -0.59
C ALA A 98 -1.43 -7.54 0.07
N ARG A 99 -1.63 -6.69 1.08
CA ARG A 99 -2.93 -6.50 1.71
C ARG A 99 -3.98 -5.97 0.73
N LEU A 100 -3.59 -5.06 -0.16
CA LEU A 100 -4.49 -4.55 -1.19
C LEU A 100 -4.92 -5.65 -2.17
N LEU A 101 -3.98 -6.49 -2.63
CA LEU A 101 -4.28 -7.61 -3.53
C LEU A 101 -5.14 -8.69 -2.88
N SER A 102 -4.91 -8.95 -1.59
CA SER A 102 -5.67 -9.94 -0.82
C SER A 102 -6.99 -9.40 -0.27
N ALA A 103 -7.33 -8.13 -0.52
CA ALA A 103 -8.56 -7.54 -0.01
C ALA A 103 -9.80 -8.22 -0.63
N PRO A 104 -10.86 -8.48 0.16
CA PRO A 104 -12.11 -9.01 -0.37
C PRO A 104 -12.65 -8.12 -1.49
N GLY A 105 -12.75 -8.65 -2.71
CA GLY A 105 -13.21 -7.91 -3.89
C GLY A 105 -12.14 -7.68 -4.96
N ALA A 106 -10.85 -7.63 -4.60
CA ALA A 106 -9.75 -7.46 -5.56
C ALA A 106 -9.60 -8.67 -6.51
N ALA A 107 -9.91 -9.88 -6.01
CA ALA A 107 -9.84 -11.13 -6.77
C ALA A 107 -11.07 -11.39 -7.66
N ARG A 108 -12.15 -10.62 -7.51
CA ARG A 108 -13.38 -10.83 -8.28
C ARG A 108 -13.38 -9.88 -9.47
N GLY A 109 -12.77 -10.29 -10.57
CA GLY A 109 -12.98 -9.71 -11.91
C GLY A 109 -14.42 -9.87 -12.42
N GLY A 110 -15.42 -9.76 -11.54
CA GLY A 110 -16.82 -9.63 -11.92
C GLY A 110 -17.07 -8.24 -12.50
N PRO A 111 -18.16 -8.07 -13.27
CA PRO A 111 -18.57 -6.74 -13.70
C PRO A 111 -18.65 -5.81 -12.48
N PRO A 112 -18.34 -4.50 -12.64
CA PRO A 112 -18.54 -3.55 -11.55
C PRO A 112 -19.96 -3.77 -11.04
N PRO A 113 -20.18 -3.95 -9.72
CA PRO A 113 -21.52 -4.07 -9.22
C PRO A 113 -22.26 -2.83 -9.75
N GLY A 114 -23.36 -3.03 -10.48
CA GLY A 114 -24.23 -1.96 -10.97
C GLY A 114 -24.92 -1.19 -9.85
N GLY A 115 -24.30 -1.15 -8.68
CA GLY A 115 -24.68 -0.42 -7.49
C GLY A 115 -23.70 0.74 -7.29
N ARG A 116 -24.27 1.84 -6.81
CA ARG A 116 -23.60 3.05 -6.37
C ARG A 116 -22.31 2.72 -5.59
N PRO A 117 -21.19 3.42 -5.81
CA PRO A 117 -19.92 3.09 -5.17
C PRO A 117 -20.07 3.03 -3.64
N ASP A 118 -19.31 2.12 -3.02
CA ASP A 118 -19.31 1.99 -1.57
C ASP A 118 -18.92 3.33 -0.94
N PRO A 119 -19.71 3.83 0.04
CA PRO A 119 -19.49 5.16 0.58
C PRO A 119 -18.12 5.26 1.24
N VAL A 120 -17.32 6.22 0.78
CA VAL A 120 -16.00 6.49 1.34
C VAL A 120 -16.13 7.53 2.45
N ARG A 121 -15.46 7.30 3.57
CA ARG A 121 -15.39 8.24 4.68
C ARG A 121 -14.30 9.28 4.42
N ALA A 122 -14.71 10.53 4.23
CA ALA A 122 -13.79 11.63 4.03
C ALA A 122 -13.03 11.97 5.33
N PRO A 123 -11.86 12.63 5.23
CA PRO A 123 -11.06 13.03 6.39
C PRO A 123 -11.79 13.97 7.38
N ASP A 124 -12.86 14.65 6.93
CA ASP A 124 -13.73 15.51 7.74
C ASP A 124 -14.88 14.75 8.42
N GLY A 125 -14.94 13.42 8.26
CA GLY A 125 -15.92 12.54 8.87
C GLY A 125 -17.22 12.36 8.08
N ARG A 126 -17.39 13.00 6.92
CA ARG A 126 -18.58 12.86 6.06
C ARG A 126 -18.50 11.60 5.18
N TRP A 127 -19.67 11.04 4.85
CA TRP A 127 -19.78 9.91 3.91
C TRP A 127 -20.07 10.43 2.50
N VAL A 128 -19.28 10.01 1.52
CA VAL A 128 -19.46 10.36 0.10
C VAL A 128 -19.81 9.10 -0.67
N THR A 129 -20.99 9.08 -1.28
CA THR A 129 -21.52 8.02 -2.15
C THR A 129 -21.34 8.34 -3.62
#